data_AF-A0A8T6Y8F7-F1
#
_entry.id   AF-A0A8T6Y8F7-F1
#
_cell.length_a   1.000
_cell.length_b   1.000
_cell.length_c   1.000
_cell.angle_alpha   90.00
_cell.angle_beta   90.00
_cell.angle_gamma   90.00
#
_symmetry.space_group_name_H-M   'P 1'
#
loop_
_entity.id
_entity.type
_entity.pdbx_description
1 polymer ?
#
loop_
_entity_poly.entity_id
_entity_poly.type
_entity_poly.pdbx_seq_one_letter_code
_entity_poly.pdbx_strand_id
1 'polypeptide(L)'
;TGVLDARLERELTGRGLELAEVHQALIDLVDEGDVVRDGGEIRLARPTESKAEARALMLEEVHALSEDRGKPVPLMTLLRAARSRGLTTARAHRIIGELVDEGSIWRDDRGIHLTGEGETDRSKARKAVLDAVRSLAHGHGTGASRVEVIDLVVSQGLGEEQARETLEDLLDDGLVHDAGGGLLRPG
;
A
#
# COMPACT_ATOMS: atom_id res chain seq x y z
N THR A 1 18.63 -16.45 -23.79
CA THR A 1 19.80 -17.37 -23.75
C THR A 1 20.56 -17.18 -22.45
N GLY A 2 20.51 -18.06 -21.47
CA GLY A 2 19.54 -19.10 -21.14
C GLY A 2 19.31 -19.01 -19.63
N VAL A 3 18.05 -19.11 -19.22
CA VAL A 3 17.64 -19.27 -17.81
C VAL A 3 18.05 -20.69 -17.35
N LEU A 4 18.07 -21.63 -18.29
CA LEU A 4 18.54 -23.00 -18.15
C LEU A 4 19.88 -23.15 -18.88
N ASP A 5 20.77 -23.99 -18.35
CA ASP A 5 21.94 -24.43 -19.11
C ASP A 5 21.55 -25.55 -20.11
N ALA A 6 22.39 -25.77 -21.12
CA ALA A 6 22.12 -26.74 -22.19
C ALA A 6 22.07 -28.21 -21.73
N ARG A 7 22.53 -28.52 -20.51
CA ARG A 7 22.41 -29.85 -19.91
C ARG A 7 21.03 -30.01 -19.27
N LEU A 8 20.58 -29.00 -18.54
CA LEU A 8 19.28 -28.97 -17.89
C LEU A 8 18.13 -28.92 -18.91
N GLU A 9 18.27 -28.15 -19.99
CA GLU A 9 17.30 -28.15 -21.11
C GLU A 9 17.11 -29.55 -21.71
N ARG A 10 18.22 -30.30 -21.90
CA ARG A 10 18.17 -31.67 -22.42
C ARG A 10 17.52 -32.65 -21.44
N GLU A 11 17.73 -32.47 -20.15
CA GLU A 11 17.12 -33.32 -19.13
C GLU A 11 15.60 -33.08 -19.02
N LEU A 12 15.18 -31.82 -19.04
CA LEU A 12 13.75 -31.44 -18.97
C LEU A 12 12.98 -31.91 -20.21
N THR A 13 13.58 -31.74 -21.39
CA THR A 13 13.02 -32.26 -22.65
C THR A 13 12.93 -33.79 -22.62
N GLY A 14 13.96 -34.47 -22.09
CA GLY A 14 13.97 -35.93 -21.92
C GLY A 14 12.90 -36.45 -20.95
N ARG A 15 12.38 -35.61 -20.07
CA ARG A 15 11.25 -35.90 -19.18
C ARG A 15 9.89 -35.51 -19.77
N GLY A 16 9.86 -35.00 -21.00
CA GLY A 16 8.63 -34.63 -21.71
C GLY A 16 8.06 -33.27 -21.33
N LEU A 17 8.85 -32.38 -20.72
CA LEU A 17 8.43 -31.01 -20.39
C LEU A 17 8.68 -30.07 -21.58
N GLU A 18 7.73 -29.17 -21.86
CA GLU A 18 7.92 -28.15 -22.87
C GLU A 18 8.82 -27.02 -22.35
N LEU A 19 9.98 -26.84 -22.99
CA LEU A 19 10.97 -25.83 -22.58
C LEU A 19 10.43 -24.40 -22.57
N ALA A 20 9.43 -24.10 -23.42
CA ALA A 20 8.79 -22.79 -23.44
C ALA A 20 7.99 -22.53 -22.16
N GLU A 21 7.21 -23.51 -21.69
CA GLU A 21 6.44 -23.42 -20.46
C GLU A 21 7.36 -23.35 -19.23
N VAL A 22 8.44 -24.14 -19.22
CA VAL A 22 9.43 -24.11 -18.13
C VAL A 22 10.18 -22.78 -18.10
N HIS A 23 10.53 -22.21 -19.25
CA HIS A 23 11.13 -20.87 -19.30
C HIS A 23 10.17 -19.80 -18.81
N GLN A 24 8.89 -19.86 -19.19
CA GLN A 24 7.90 -18.91 -18.72
C GLN A 24 7.71 -19.04 -17.20
N ALA A 25 7.55 -20.26 -16.67
CA ALA A 25 7.44 -20.49 -15.24
C ALA A 25 8.67 -19.99 -14.46
N LEU A 26 9.88 -20.14 -15.00
CA LEU A 26 11.09 -19.60 -14.36
C LEU A 26 11.19 -18.08 -14.43
N ILE A 27 10.71 -17.46 -15.51
CA ILE A 27 10.58 -16.01 -15.60
C ILE A 27 9.56 -15.52 -14.57
N ASP A 28 8.42 -16.18 -14.48
CA ASP A 28 7.37 -15.86 -13.52
C ASP A 28 7.89 -16.00 -12.09
N LEU A 29 8.65 -17.07 -11.77
CA LEU A 29 9.26 -17.26 -10.45
C LEU A 29 10.37 -16.22 -10.14
N VAL A 30 11.09 -15.74 -11.16
CA VAL A 30 12.08 -14.65 -11.02
C VAL A 30 11.38 -13.31 -10.81
N ASP A 31 10.27 -13.08 -11.51
CA ASP A 31 9.42 -11.90 -11.36
C ASP A 31 8.67 -11.93 -10.01
N GLU A 32 8.31 -13.11 -9.53
CA GLU A 32 7.77 -13.38 -8.19
C GLU A 32 8.84 -13.20 -7.10
N GLY A 33 10.11 -13.33 -7.48
CA GLY A 33 11.28 -13.14 -6.62
C GLY A 33 11.58 -14.35 -5.74
N ASP A 34 11.00 -15.51 -6.06
CA ASP A 34 11.23 -16.79 -5.39
C ASP A 34 12.54 -17.45 -5.88
N VAL A 35 13.05 -16.97 -7.01
CA VAL A 35 14.40 -17.27 -7.51
C VAL A 35 15.10 -15.98 -7.92
N VAL A 36 16.41 -15.94 -7.68
CA VAL A 36 17.27 -14.82 -8.06
C VAL A 36 18.32 -15.28 -9.06
N ARG A 37 18.62 -14.40 -10.02
CA ARG A 37 19.68 -14.61 -11.00
C ARG A 37 20.98 -13.98 -10.49
N ASP A 38 22.00 -14.80 -10.28
CA ASP A 38 23.31 -14.38 -9.78
C ASP A 38 24.40 -14.95 -10.68
N GLY A 39 25.17 -14.10 -11.35
CA GLY A 39 26.26 -14.55 -12.23
C GLY A 39 25.86 -15.45 -13.41
N GLY A 40 24.57 -15.53 -13.76
CA GLY A 40 24.05 -16.43 -14.80
C GLY A 40 23.42 -17.71 -14.25
N GLU A 41 23.54 -17.98 -12.96
CA GLU A 41 22.86 -19.08 -12.27
C GLU A 41 21.55 -18.63 -11.64
N ILE A 42 20.56 -19.52 -11.59
CA ILE A 42 19.29 -19.31 -10.91
C ILE A 42 19.34 -20.06 -9.60
N ARG A 43 19.19 -19.33 -8.49
CA ARG A 43 19.13 -19.91 -7.14
C ARG A 43 17.84 -19.52 -6.46
N LEU A 44 17.29 -20.43 -5.65
CA LEU A 44 16.18 -20.12 -4.74
C LEU A 44 16.56 -18.90 -3.89
N ALA A 45 15.59 -18.04 -3.60
CA ALA A 45 15.80 -16.97 -2.65
C ALA A 45 16.09 -17.58 -1.24
N ARG A 46 16.38 -16.72 -0.25
CA ARG A 46 16.68 -17.16 1.13
C ARG A 46 15.43 -17.01 2.01
N PRO A 47 15.35 -17.70 3.17
CA PRO A 47 14.12 -17.95 3.95
C PRO A 47 13.34 -16.75 4.54
N THR A 48 13.59 -15.50 4.18
CA THR A 48 12.67 -14.37 4.41
C THR A 48 11.47 -14.39 3.43
N GLU A 49 11.06 -15.61 3.05
CA GLU A 49 10.49 -16.00 1.76
C GLU A 49 8.97 -16.20 1.80
N SER A 50 8.34 -16.18 2.97
CA SER A 50 6.88 -16.13 2.99
C SER A 50 6.39 -14.72 2.64
N LYS A 51 5.32 -14.63 1.86
CA LYS A 51 4.62 -13.37 1.59
C LYS A 51 4.32 -12.60 2.88
N ALA A 52 3.94 -13.33 3.94
CA ALA A 52 3.62 -12.76 5.25
C ALA A 52 4.83 -12.11 5.94
N GLU A 53 6.00 -12.75 5.92
CA GLU A 53 7.23 -12.18 6.50
C GLU A 53 7.73 -10.98 5.70
N ALA A 54 7.70 -11.07 4.37
CA ALA A 54 8.10 -9.96 3.52
C ALA A 54 7.16 -8.74 3.70
N ARG A 55 5.86 -8.99 3.91
CA ARG A 55 4.87 -7.97 4.26
C ARG A 55 5.14 -7.36 5.65
N ALA A 56 5.37 -8.19 6.66
CA ALA A 56 5.69 -7.74 8.01
C ALA A 56 6.97 -6.90 8.04
N LEU A 57 8.00 -7.33 7.31
CA LEU A 57 9.24 -6.60 7.14
C LEU A 57 9.01 -5.25 6.46
N MET A 58 8.20 -5.19 5.41
CA MET A 58 7.91 -3.92 4.74
C MET A 58 7.20 -2.94 5.69
N LEU A 59 6.22 -3.41 6.46
CA LEU A 59 5.54 -2.59 7.46
C LEU A 59 6.51 -2.12 8.56
N GLU A 60 7.38 -3.00 9.04
CA GLU A 60 8.42 -2.65 10.01
C GLU A 60 9.33 -1.54 9.47
N GLU A 61 9.74 -1.61 8.21
CA GLU A 61 10.57 -0.58 7.57
C GLU A 61 9.83 0.74 7.40
N VAL A 62 8.55 0.71 7.02
CA VAL A 62 7.74 1.95 6.95
C VAL A 62 7.61 2.57 8.35
N HIS A 63 7.34 1.78 9.39
CA HIS A 63 7.28 2.27 10.77
C HIS A 63 8.63 2.82 11.25
N ALA A 64 9.74 2.14 10.97
CA ALA A 64 11.07 2.54 11.42
C ALA A 64 11.56 3.81 10.71
N LEU A 65 11.21 3.99 9.43
CA LEU A 65 11.59 5.15 8.63
C LEU A 65 10.66 6.35 8.83
N SER A 66 9.49 6.13 9.43
CA SER A 66 8.58 7.18 9.86
C SER A 66 9.17 7.85 11.13
N GLU A 67 10.14 8.74 10.95
CA GLU A 67 10.81 9.47 12.04
C GLU A 67 9.83 10.32 12.88
N ASP A 68 8.68 10.69 12.31
CA ASP A 68 7.68 11.57 12.91
C ASP A 68 6.30 11.16 12.38
N ARG A 69 5.32 10.98 13.27
CA ARG A 69 3.97 10.53 12.88
C ARG A 69 3.40 11.48 11.82
N GLY A 70 3.06 10.94 10.65
CA GLY A 70 2.48 11.68 9.52
C GLY A 70 3.48 12.23 8.49
N LYS A 71 4.79 11.94 8.58
CA LYS A 71 5.73 12.23 7.49
C LYS A 71 5.80 11.08 6.48
N PRO A 72 5.74 11.36 5.16
CA PRO A 72 5.93 10.33 4.15
C PRO A 72 7.34 9.76 4.21
N VAL A 73 7.44 8.43 4.12
CA VAL A 73 8.66 7.72 3.83
C VAL A 73 8.94 7.80 2.33
N PRO A 74 10.08 8.36 1.88
CA PRO A 74 10.40 8.40 0.47
C PRO A 74 10.54 6.97 -0.09
N LEU A 75 9.87 6.68 -1.21
CA LEU A 75 9.85 5.37 -1.84
C LEU A 75 11.25 4.78 -2.04
N MET A 76 12.20 5.59 -2.53
CA MET A 76 13.58 5.15 -2.75
C MET A 76 14.32 4.80 -1.46
N THR A 77 13.97 5.42 -0.33
CA THR A 77 14.51 5.09 0.99
C THR A 77 13.97 3.74 1.45
N LEU A 78 12.66 3.54 1.35
CA LEU A 78 12.01 2.27 1.70
C LEU A 78 12.55 1.10 0.86
N LEU A 79 12.66 1.28 -0.46
CA LEU A 79 13.20 0.26 -1.37
C LEU A 79 14.68 -0.07 -1.04
N ARG A 80 15.47 0.92 -0.64
CA ARG A 80 16.87 0.70 -0.22
C ARG A 80 16.93 -0.09 1.09
N ALA A 81 16.06 0.22 2.05
CA ALA A 81 15.99 -0.48 3.31
C ALA A 81 15.53 -1.94 3.13
N ALA A 82 14.46 -2.15 2.36
CA ALA A 82 13.99 -3.48 1.98
C ALA A 82 15.08 -4.30 1.27
N ARG A 83 15.84 -3.69 0.35
CA ARG A 83 16.98 -4.32 -0.32
C ARG A 83 18.08 -4.73 0.65
N SER A 84 18.37 -3.90 1.66
CA SER A 84 19.37 -4.22 2.69
C SER A 84 18.99 -5.46 3.51
N ARG A 85 17.69 -5.77 3.62
CA ARG A 85 17.16 -6.98 4.24
C ARG A 85 16.89 -8.13 3.26
N GLY A 86 17.37 -8.02 2.03
CA GLY A 86 17.31 -9.10 1.05
C GLY A 86 16.05 -9.15 0.18
N LEU A 87 15.15 -8.16 0.26
CA LEU A 87 14.02 -8.07 -0.66
C LEU A 87 14.48 -7.51 -2.01
N THR A 88 14.03 -8.12 -3.10
CA THR A 88 14.23 -7.55 -4.43
C THR A 88 13.36 -6.31 -4.62
N THR A 89 13.77 -5.41 -5.52
CA THR A 89 13.00 -4.19 -5.82
C THR A 89 11.62 -4.53 -6.38
N ALA A 90 11.50 -5.55 -7.24
CA ALA A 90 10.22 -6.01 -7.78
C ALA A 90 9.28 -6.52 -6.67
N ARG A 91 9.80 -7.36 -5.76
CA ARG A 91 9.02 -7.90 -4.63
C ARG A 91 8.61 -6.80 -3.66
N ALA A 92 9.50 -5.85 -3.37
CA ALA A 92 9.18 -4.70 -2.55
C ALA A 92 8.05 -3.86 -3.17
N HIS A 93 8.11 -3.59 -4.48
CA HIS A 93 7.03 -2.89 -5.18
C HIS A 93 5.69 -3.62 -5.14
N ARG A 94 5.71 -4.94 -5.33
CA ARG A 94 4.48 -5.76 -5.25
C ARG A 94 3.86 -5.67 -3.85
N ILE A 95 4.67 -5.87 -2.81
CA ILE A 95 4.20 -5.80 -1.41
C ILE A 95 3.68 -4.40 -1.08
N ILE A 96 4.33 -3.34 -1.57
CA ILE A 96 3.82 -1.97 -1.41
C ILE A 96 2.44 -1.83 -2.07
N GLY A 97 2.25 -2.36 -3.28
CA GLY A 97 0.94 -2.36 -3.95
C GLY A 97 -0.13 -3.07 -3.14
N GLU A 98 0.17 -4.27 -2.64
CA GLU A 98 -0.76 -5.04 -1.81
C GLU A 98 -1.10 -4.32 -0.50
N LEU A 99 -0.12 -3.71 0.17
CA LEU A 99 -0.35 -2.93 1.38
C LEU A 99 -1.20 -1.68 1.12
N VAL A 100 -1.13 -1.10 -0.09
CA VAL A 100 -2.00 0.00 -0.52
C VAL A 100 -3.42 -0.51 -0.76
N ASP A 101 -3.58 -1.61 -1.50
CA ASP A 101 -4.89 -2.20 -1.81
C ASP A 101 -5.63 -2.65 -0.55
N GLU A 102 -4.90 -3.15 0.45
CA GLU A 102 -5.42 -3.54 1.77
C GLU A 102 -5.63 -2.33 2.71
N GLY A 103 -5.25 -1.12 2.30
CA GLY A 103 -5.37 0.09 3.10
C GLY A 103 -4.47 0.13 4.33
N SER A 104 -3.38 -0.65 4.38
CA SER A 104 -2.40 -0.60 5.48
C SER A 104 -1.41 0.57 5.35
N ILE A 105 -1.15 0.99 4.11
CA ILE A 105 -0.39 2.20 3.77
C ILE A 105 -1.12 2.96 2.66
N TRP A 106 -0.80 4.23 2.47
CA TRP A 106 -1.20 4.98 1.28
C TRP A 106 0.00 5.71 0.67
N ARG A 107 -0.11 6.13 -0.59
CA ARG A 107 0.99 6.72 -1.35
C ARG A 107 0.53 7.98 -2.10
N ASP A 108 1.37 9.00 -2.07
CA ASP A 108 1.26 10.22 -2.88
C ASP A 108 2.59 10.57 -3.56
N ASP A 109 2.66 11.78 -4.13
CA ASP A 109 3.86 12.32 -4.78
C ASP A 109 5.02 12.55 -3.78
N ARG A 110 4.74 12.57 -2.47
CA ARG A 110 5.72 12.83 -1.42
C ARG A 110 6.29 11.54 -0.84
N GLY A 111 5.56 10.44 -0.89
CA GLY A 111 6.07 9.12 -0.49
C GLY A 111 4.98 8.16 -0.04
N ILE A 112 5.37 7.25 0.85
CA ILE A 112 4.53 6.23 1.46
C ILE A 112 4.20 6.64 2.88
N HIS A 113 2.94 6.49 3.28
CA HIS A 113 2.41 6.87 4.58
C HIS A 113 1.75 5.66 5.24
N LEU A 114 1.81 5.56 6.56
CA LEU A 114 1.05 4.56 7.31
C LEU A 114 -0.42 4.99 7.41
N THR A 115 -1.33 4.07 7.13
CA THR A 115 -2.76 4.33 7.35
C THR A 115 -3.05 4.41 8.85
N GLY A 116 -3.90 5.33 9.27
CA GLY A 116 -4.14 5.59 10.70
C GLY A 116 -3.15 6.58 11.33
N GLU A 117 -2.03 6.87 10.68
CA GLU A 117 -1.08 7.92 11.09
C GLU A 117 -1.14 9.16 10.18
N GLY A 118 -2.04 9.14 9.19
CA GLY A 118 -2.10 10.14 8.14
C GLY A 118 -2.81 11.43 8.58
N GLU A 119 -2.02 12.49 8.64
CA GLU A 119 -2.37 13.90 8.87
C GLU A 119 -2.42 14.36 10.34
N THR A 120 -1.25 14.55 10.96
CA THR A 120 -1.12 15.19 12.30
C THR A 120 -1.46 16.69 12.32
N ASP A 121 -1.66 17.31 11.15
CA ASP A 121 -2.13 18.70 11.05
C ASP A 121 -3.65 18.75 11.15
N ARG A 122 -4.16 19.07 12.34
CA ARG A 122 -5.59 19.24 12.64
C ARG A 122 -6.30 20.15 11.64
N SER A 123 -5.61 21.15 11.08
CA SER A 123 -6.20 22.08 10.11
C SER A 123 -6.48 21.40 8.76
N LYS A 124 -5.59 20.50 8.33
CA LYS A 124 -5.76 19.75 7.08
C LYS A 124 -6.72 18.58 7.25
N ALA A 125 -6.69 17.88 8.38
CA ALA A 125 -7.68 16.86 8.70
C ALA A 125 -9.10 17.46 8.65
N ARG A 126 -9.31 18.61 9.31
CA ARG A 126 -10.57 19.36 9.25
C ARG A 126 -10.97 19.75 7.84
N LYS A 127 -10.01 20.25 7.06
CA LYS A 127 -10.26 20.61 5.67
C LYS A 127 -10.68 19.39 4.83
N ALA A 128 -10.00 18.26 4.97
CA ALA A 128 -10.31 17.03 4.25
C ALA A 128 -11.71 16.52 4.56
N VAL A 129 -12.08 16.46 5.85
CA VAL A 129 -13.44 16.05 6.28
C VAL A 129 -14.49 17.03 5.77
N LEU A 130 -14.25 18.34 5.84
CA LEU A 130 -15.19 19.34 5.35
C LEU A 130 -15.38 19.28 3.83
N ASP A 131 -14.29 19.09 3.07
CA ASP A 131 -14.33 18.96 1.62
C ASP A 131 -15.04 17.66 1.20
N ALA A 132 -14.86 16.55 1.94
CA ALA A 132 -15.59 15.30 1.75
C ALA A 132 -17.10 15.48 1.97
N VAL A 133 -17.51 16.12 3.07
CA VAL A 133 -18.92 16.44 3.36
C VAL A 133 -19.51 17.28 2.22
N ARG A 134 -18.81 18.31 1.75
CA ARG A 134 -19.27 19.17 0.65
C ARG A 134 -19.43 18.41 -0.66
N SER A 135 -18.42 17.62 -1.03
CA SER A 135 -18.41 16.85 -2.27
C SER A 135 -19.59 15.87 -2.32
N LEU A 136 -19.77 15.08 -1.25
CA LEU A 136 -20.83 14.10 -1.15
C LEU A 136 -22.21 14.77 -1.04
N ALA A 137 -22.36 15.81 -0.21
CA ALA A 137 -23.63 16.53 -0.10
C ALA A 137 -24.05 17.19 -1.43
N HIS A 138 -23.10 17.69 -2.22
CA HIS A 138 -23.37 18.23 -3.54
C HIS A 138 -23.79 17.14 -4.54
N GLY A 139 -23.15 15.97 -4.49
CA GLY A 139 -23.50 14.81 -5.32
C GLY A 139 -24.88 14.22 -5.01
N HIS A 140 -25.27 14.16 -3.74
CA HIS A 140 -26.54 13.55 -3.32
C HIS A 140 -27.72 14.55 -3.23
N GLY A 141 -27.46 15.85 -3.13
CA GLY A 141 -28.47 16.90 -3.00
C GLY A 141 -29.22 16.93 -1.66
N THR A 142 -29.11 15.88 -0.84
CA THR A 142 -29.79 15.74 0.46
C THR A 142 -28.85 15.77 1.66
N GLY A 143 -27.56 15.50 1.47
CA GLY A 143 -26.53 15.42 2.52
C GLY A 143 -25.60 14.23 2.29
N ALA A 144 -24.56 14.10 3.10
CA ALA A 144 -23.60 12.99 3.06
C ALA A 144 -23.79 12.10 4.28
N SER A 145 -23.82 10.77 4.15
CA SER A 145 -23.85 9.93 5.35
C SER A 145 -22.52 10.00 6.11
N ARG A 146 -22.56 9.86 7.45
CA ARG A 146 -21.34 9.84 8.28
C ARG A 146 -20.35 8.76 7.82
N VAL A 147 -20.89 7.59 7.46
CA VAL A 147 -20.09 6.45 7.00
C VAL A 147 -19.39 6.79 5.69
N GLU A 148 -20.10 7.31 4.69
CA GLU A 148 -19.49 7.68 3.40
C GLU A 148 -18.44 8.79 3.53
N VAL A 149 -18.66 9.75 4.44
CA VAL A 149 -17.67 10.81 4.71
C VAL A 149 -16.40 10.22 5.30
N ILE A 150 -16.52 9.35 6.30
CA ILE A 150 -15.38 8.68 6.95
C ILE A 150 -14.66 7.79 5.94
N ASP A 151 -15.38 6.95 5.20
CA ASP A 151 -14.80 6.06 4.19
C ASP A 151 -14.04 6.87 3.12
N LEU A 152 -14.60 7.99 2.67
CA LEU A 152 -13.95 8.85 1.68
C LEU A 152 -12.65 9.45 2.23
N VAL A 153 -12.65 10.03 3.43
CA VAL A 153 -11.41 10.61 3.97
C VAL A 153 -10.38 9.55 4.38
N VAL A 154 -10.82 8.36 4.79
CA VAL A 154 -9.94 7.21 5.04
C VAL A 154 -9.28 6.74 3.75
N SER A 155 -10.04 6.66 2.66
CA SER A 155 -9.48 6.36 1.34
C SER A 155 -8.49 7.44 0.85
N GLN A 156 -8.58 8.65 1.39
CA GLN A 156 -7.66 9.78 1.14
C GLN A 156 -6.49 9.83 2.12
N GLY A 157 -6.37 8.84 3.01
CA GLY A 157 -5.24 8.69 3.91
C GLY A 157 -5.44 9.20 5.33
N LEU A 158 -6.60 9.79 5.67
CA LEU A 158 -6.90 10.17 7.05
C LEU A 158 -7.15 8.91 7.90
N GLY A 159 -6.63 8.85 9.12
CA GLY A 159 -6.93 7.72 10.01
C GLY A 159 -8.43 7.63 10.33
N GLU A 160 -9.00 6.44 10.44
CA GLU A 160 -10.44 6.26 10.70
C GLU A 160 -10.89 6.89 12.03
N GLU A 161 -10.13 6.65 13.11
CA GLU A 161 -10.41 7.27 14.40
C GLU A 161 -10.25 8.79 14.35
N GLN A 162 -9.19 9.26 13.67
CA GLN A 162 -8.96 10.68 13.48
C GLN A 162 -10.06 11.34 12.63
N ALA A 163 -10.59 10.64 11.63
CA ALA A 163 -11.71 11.08 10.81
C ALA A 163 -12.98 11.22 11.65
N ARG A 164 -13.24 10.27 12.55
CA ARG A 164 -14.36 10.34 13.51
C ARG A 164 -14.21 11.52 14.45
N GLU A 165 -13.07 11.63 15.14
CA GLU A 165 -12.79 12.74 16.06
C GLU A 165 -12.88 14.09 15.35
N THR A 166 -12.31 14.20 14.15
CA THR A 166 -12.36 15.43 13.36
C THR A 166 -13.78 15.78 12.91
N LEU A 167 -14.59 14.77 12.56
CA LEU A 167 -15.99 14.99 12.18
C LEU A 167 -16.83 15.45 13.39
N GLU A 168 -16.60 14.88 14.57
CA GLU A 168 -17.24 15.32 15.82
C GLU A 168 -16.86 16.76 16.17
N ASP A 169 -15.56 17.09 16.11
CA ASP A 169 -15.02 18.44 16.23
C ASP A 169 -15.74 19.45 15.30
N LEU A 170 -15.98 19.08 14.05
CA LEU A 170 -16.64 19.95 13.06
C LEU A 170 -18.14 20.11 13.33
N LEU A 171 -18.79 19.10 13.91
CA LEU A 171 -20.18 19.17 14.35
C LEU A 171 -20.33 20.07 15.58
N ASP A 172 -19.43 19.93 16.55
CA ASP A 172 -19.40 20.73 17.77
C ASP A 172 -19.14 22.21 17.46
N ASP A 173 -18.26 22.49 16.49
CA ASP A 173 -17.97 23.84 16.01
C ASP A 173 -19.06 24.41 15.09
N GLY A 174 -20.06 23.60 14.70
CA GLY A 174 -21.14 23.99 13.79
C GLY A 174 -20.70 24.20 12.33
N LEU A 175 -19.50 23.75 11.95
CA LEU A 175 -18.98 23.78 10.57
C LEU A 175 -19.56 22.66 9.71
N VAL A 176 -20.13 21.64 10.35
CA VAL A 176 -20.95 20.60 9.76
C VAL A 176 -22.20 20.49 10.63
N HIS A 177 -23.36 20.19 10.04
CA HIS A 177 -24.59 19.95 10.79
C HIS A 177 -25.28 18.67 10.33
N ASP A 178 -25.93 18.00 11.28
CA ASP A 178 -26.84 16.88 11.00
C ASP A 178 -28.18 17.44 10.53
N ALA A 179 -28.51 17.22 9.26
CA ALA A 179 -29.75 17.64 8.64
C ALA A 179 -30.94 16.71 8.96
N GLY A 180 -30.74 15.71 9.83
CA GLY A 180 -31.70 14.68 10.20
C GLY A 180 -31.44 13.36 9.48
N GLY A 181 -31.71 12.25 10.18
CA GLY A 181 -31.51 10.91 9.63
C GLY A 181 -30.05 10.48 9.50
N GLY A 182 -29.11 11.19 10.15
CA GLY A 182 -27.67 10.90 10.08
C GLY A 182 -26.99 11.45 8.83
N LEU A 183 -27.61 12.40 8.14
CA LEU A 183 -27.09 13.06 6.94
C LEU A 183 -26.41 14.37 7.31
N LEU A 184 -25.14 14.46 6.98
CA LEU A 184 -24.28 15.61 7.22
C LEU A 184 -24.40 16.64 6.09
N ARG A 185 -24.36 17.91 6.45
CA ARG A 185 -24.27 19.04 5.53
C ARG A 185 -23.24 20.06 6.02
N PRO A 186 -22.60 20.80 5.11
CA PRO A 186 -21.70 21.87 5.49
C PRO A 186 -22.47 23.00 6.20
N GLY A 187 -21.90 23.47 7.32
CA GLY A 187 -22.32 24.62 8.14
C GLY A 187 -22.43 25.93 7.39
#